data_AF-A0A525CY12-F1
#
_entry.id   AF-A0A525CY12-F1
#
_cell.length_a   1.000
_cell.length_b   1.000
_cell.length_c   1.000
_cell.angle_alpha   90.00
_cell.angle_beta   90.00
_cell.angle_gamma   90.00
#
_symmetry.space_group_name_H-M   'P 1'
#
loop_
_entity.id
_entity.type
_entity.pdbx_description
1 polymer ?
#
loop_
_entity_poly.entity_id
_entity_poly.type
_entity_poly.pdbx_seq_one_letter_code
_entity_poly.pdbx_strand_id
1 'polypeptide(L)'
;VNTQHQLGAGLNAAPALAAGNFFLDVTVVGPPVYLDAARNMRVEITDPEDVAAGLSPTGLPPAGPAEPGDNRNALIISNLGEQITIGGIDNFNSFYGKMTSRIGIESNQNNLQLAGTQDAVDQLENLRDGFVGVSLEEEMVSLIQYQRGFESSAKFLTTVDEMMNTLIDIKR
;
A
#
# COMPACT_ATOMS: atom_id res chain seq x y z
N VAL A 1 -20.27 -18.68 -11.27
CA VAL A 1 -21.50 -18.45 -10.47
C VAL A 1 -22.66 -17.99 -11.35
N ASN A 2 -22.57 -16.83 -12.04
CA ASN A 2 -23.66 -16.34 -12.91
C ASN A 2 -24.20 -17.38 -13.90
N THR A 3 -23.31 -18.07 -14.62
CA THR A 3 -23.69 -19.11 -15.57
C THR A 3 -24.51 -20.22 -14.92
N GLN A 4 -24.16 -20.65 -13.71
CA GLN A 4 -24.90 -21.69 -12.99
C GLN A 4 -26.23 -21.14 -12.44
N HIS A 5 -26.25 -19.89 -11.99
CA HIS A 5 -27.46 -19.22 -11.52
C HIS A 5 -28.51 -19.11 -12.63
N GLN A 6 -28.10 -18.72 -13.84
CA GLN A 6 -28.95 -18.66 -15.03
C GLN A 6 -29.47 -20.02 -15.51
N LEU A 7 -28.93 -21.14 -15.02
CA LEU A 7 -29.43 -22.48 -15.33
C LEU A 7 -30.49 -22.96 -14.32
N GLY A 8 -30.71 -22.22 -13.24
CA GLY A 8 -31.68 -22.55 -12.21
C GLY A 8 -33.09 -22.05 -12.51
N ALA A 9 -33.98 -22.24 -11.54
CA ALA A 9 -35.33 -21.69 -11.50
C ALA A 9 -35.56 -20.98 -10.17
N GLY A 10 -36.09 -19.76 -10.22
CA GLY A 10 -36.47 -18.94 -9.06
C GLY A 10 -37.99 -18.83 -8.93
N LEU A 11 -38.47 -18.14 -7.89
CA LEU A 11 -39.91 -18.01 -7.61
C LEU A 11 -40.61 -17.09 -8.63
N ASN A 12 -39.90 -16.07 -9.10
CA ASN A 12 -40.41 -15.06 -10.03
C ASN A 12 -40.09 -15.34 -11.51
N ALA A 13 -39.30 -16.39 -11.79
CA ALA A 13 -38.75 -16.66 -13.11
C ALA A 13 -39.39 -17.91 -13.76
N ALA A 14 -40.47 -17.71 -14.51
CA ALA A 14 -40.86 -18.67 -15.55
C ALA A 14 -39.78 -18.71 -16.66
N PRO A 15 -39.63 -19.85 -17.36
CA PRO A 15 -38.59 -20.86 -17.14
C PRO A 15 -37.14 -20.33 -17.24
N ALA A 16 -36.18 -21.00 -16.59
CA ALA A 16 -34.71 -21.03 -16.75
C ALA A 16 -33.96 -19.73 -17.15
N LEU A 17 -34.32 -19.13 -18.28
CA LEU A 17 -33.68 -18.03 -18.98
C LEU A 17 -33.95 -16.64 -18.36
N ALA A 18 -34.78 -16.55 -17.31
CA ALA A 18 -35.15 -15.29 -16.68
C ALA A 18 -34.46 -15.02 -15.33
N ALA A 19 -33.63 -15.93 -14.82
CA ALA A 19 -32.86 -15.67 -13.61
C ALA A 19 -31.77 -14.63 -13.91
N GLY A 20 -31.80 -13.50 -13.21
CA GLY A 20 -30.82 -12.43 -13.35
C GLY A 20 -29.39 -12.87 -13.02
N ASN A 21 -28.43 -11.98 -13.25
CA ASN A 21 -27.05 -12.22 -12.84
C ASN A 21 -26.90 -12.00 -11.33
N PHE A 22 -26.11 -12.84 -10.67
CA PHE A 22 -25.76 -12.61 -9.27
C PHE A 22 -24.77 -11.44 -9.13
N PHE A 23 -23.81 -11.37 -10.06
CA PHE A 23 -22.79 -10.33 -10.16
C PHE A 23 -22.77 -9.77 -11.59
N LEU A 24 -22.52 -8.49 -11.78
CA LEU A 24 -22.24 -7.97 -13.12
C LEU A 24 -20.78 -8.23 -13.47
N ASP A 25 -20.54 -8.69 -14.70
CA ASP A 25 -19.19 -8.92 -15.19
C ASP A 25 -18.46 -7.57 -15.37
N VAL A 26 -17.25 -7.49 -14.83
CA VAL A 26 -16.39 -6.30 -14.93
C VAL A 26 -15.95 -6.04 -16.38
N THR A 27 -16.02 -7.04 -17.26
CA THR A 27 -15.64 -6.94 -18.68
C THR A 27 -16.62 -6.15 -19.54
N VAL A 28 -17.80 -5.78 -19.02
CA VAL A 28 -18.78 -4.96 -19.76
C VAL A 28 -18.39 -3.46 -19.77
N VAL A 29 -17.28 -3.09 -19.12
CA VAL A 29 -16.74 -1.71 -19.08
C VAL A 29 -15.43 -1.58 -19.89
N GLY A 30 -15.51 -1.77 -21.20
CA GLY A 30 -14.39 -1.45 -22.11
C GLY A 30 -13.15 -2.37 -22.00
N PRO A 31 -12.02 -2.05 -22.66
CA PRO A 31 -10.83 -2.93 -22.71
C PRO A 31 -10.39 -3.32 -21.30
N PRO A 32 -9.67 -4.45 -21.10
CA PRO A 32 -9.46 -5.09 -19.79
C PRO A 32 -8.50 -4.27 -18.92
N VAL A 33 -8.97 -3.13 -18.46
CA VAL A 33 -8.36 -2.35 -17.40
C VAL A 33 -9.14 -2.75 -16.17
N TYR A 34 -8.56 -3.64 -15.36
CA TYR A 34 -9.08 -4.00 -14.04
C TYR A 34 -9.06 -2.80 -13.05
N LEU A 35 -8.84 -1.58 -13.56
CA LEU A 35 -8.91 -0.33 -12.83
C LEU A 35 -10.34 -0.18 -12.29
N ASP A 36 -10.45 0.02 -10.98
CA ASP A 36 -11.72 0.10 -10.25
C ASP A 36 -12.60 -1.16 -10.32
N ALA A 37 -12.09 -2.30 -10.79
CA ALA A 37 -12.83 -3.56 -10.82
C ALA A 37 -13.44 -3.89 -9.45
N ALA A 38 -12.63 -3.80 -8.40
CA ALA A 38 -13.06 -4.05 -7.03
C ALA A 38 -14.09 -3.02 -6.52
N ARG A 39 -13.99 -1.75 -6.95
CA ARG A 39 -14.93 -0.68 -6.58
C ARG A 39 -16.30 -0.84 -7.25
N ASN A 40 -16.30 -1.45 -8.44
CA ASN A 40 -17.50 -1.64 -9.25
C ASN A 40 -18.18 -3.01 -9.02
N MET A 41 -17.58 -3.90 -8.23
CA MET A 41 -18.23 -5.16 -7.82
C MET A 41 -19.47 -4.86 -6.98
N ARG A 42 -20.61 -5.34 -7.45
CA ARG A 42 -21.88 -5.29 -6.71
C ARG A 42 -22.67 -6.57 -6.90
N VAL A 43 -23.47 -6.90 -5.90
CA VAL A 43 -24.51 -7.93 -6.02
C VAL A 43 -25.71 -7.28 -6.70
N GLU A 44 -26.18 -7.87 -7.78
CA GLU A 44 -27.29 -7.31 -8.58
C GLU A 44 -28.66 -7.81 -8.11
N ILE A 45 -28.68 -8.99 -7.47
CA ILE A 45 -29.90 -9.53 -6.88
C ILE A 45 -30.17 -8.83 -5.55
N THR A 46 -31.26 -8.05 -5.50
CA THR A 46 -31.74 -7.38 -4.28
C THR A 46 -32.97 -8.06 -3.68
N ASP A 47 -33.71 -8.84 -4.48
CA ASP A 47 -34.88 -9.59 -4.04
C ASP A 47 -34.54 -11.09 -3.91
N PRO A 48 -34.78 -11.74 -2.74
CA PRO A 48 -34.59 -13.17 -2.57
C PRO A 48 -35.37 -14.04 -3.57
N GLU A 49 -36.50 -13.55 -4.10
CA GLU A 49 -37.34 -14.30 -5.05
C GLU A 49 -36.71 -14.45 -6.45
N ASP A 50 -35.71 -13.61 -6.75
CA ASP A 50 -34.92 -13.66 -7.99
C ASP A 50 -33.79 -14.70 -7.93
N VAL A 51 -33.57 -15.32 -6.76
CA VAL A 51 -32.56 -16.36 -6.58
C VAL A 51 -33.07 -17.67 -7.20
N ALA A 52 -32.38 -18.12 -8.24
CA ALA A 52 -32.67 -19.35 -8.95
C ALA A 52 -32.12 -20.59 -8.23
N ALA A 53 -32.71 -20.92 -7.09
CA ALA A 53 -32.27 -22.01 -6.21
C ALA A 53 -32.64 -23.43 -6.71
N GLY A 54 -33.74 -23.56 -7.46
CA GLY A 54 -34.22 -24.83 -8.02
C GLY A 54 -33.51 -25.19 -9.33
N LEU A 55 -33.57 -26.46 -9.73
CA LEU A 55 -33.05 -26.89 -11.04
C LEU A 55 -34.09 -26.63 -12.13
N SER A 56 -33.68 -26.03 -13.25
CA SER A 56 -34.59 -25.81 -14.37
C SER A 56 -34.96 -27.13 -15.09
N PRO A 57 -36.22 -27.29 -15.53
CA PRO A 57 -36.65 -28.42 -16.37
C PRO A 57 -35.97 -28.44 -17.76
N THR A 58 -35.41 -27.31 -18.21
CA THR A 58 -34.79 -27.17 -19.54
C THR A 58 -33.27 -26.98 -19.49
N GLY A 59 -32.65 -27.13 -18.30
CA GLY A 59 -31.21 -26.99 -18.08
C GLY A 59 -30.45 -28.32 -18.21
N LEU A 60 -29.16 -28.25 -18.55
CA LEU A 60 -28.22 -29.39 -18.66
C LEU A 60 -28.28 -30.31 -17.41
N PRO A 61 -28.01 -31.63 -17.51
CA PRO A 61 -28.29 -32.61 -16.46
C PRO A 61 -27.73 -32.30 -15.06
N PRO A 62 -28.46 -32.65 -13.97
CA PRO A 62 -29.74 -33.36 -13.96
C PRO A 62 -30.93 -32.42 -14.17
N ALA A 63 -31.68 -32.60 -15.26
CA ALA A 63 -32.91 -31.84 -15.52
C ALA A 63 -34.05 -32.41 -14.65
N GLY A 64 -34.85 -31.54 -14.05
CA GLY A 64 -36.05 -31.93 -13.31
C GLY A 64 -36.98 -30.74 -13.12
N PRO A 65 -38.28 -30.95 -12.87
CA PRO A 65 -39.19 -29.86 -12.56
C PRO A 65 -38.71 -29.15 -11.29
N ALA A 66 -38.73 -27.81 -11.31
CA ALA A 66 -38.48 -26.99 -10.14
C ALA A 66 -39.76 -27.01 -9.29
N GLU A 67 -39.85 -27.99 -8.39
CA GLU A 67 -40.94 -28.07 -7.42
C GLU A 67 -40.76 -27.02 -6.31
N PRO A 68 -41.84 -26.59 -5.65
CA PRO A 68 -41.75 -25.74 -4.46
C PRO A 68 -40.80 -26.37 -3.42
N GLY A 69 -39.73 -25.65 -3.08
CA GLY A 69 -38.70 -26.11 -2.14
C GLY A 69 -37.47 -26.80 -2.75
N ASP A 70 -37.34 -26.86 -4.08
CA ASP A 70 -36.12 -27.36 -4.73
C ASP A 70 -34.93 -26.40 -4.48
N ASN A 71 -33.84 -26.92 -3.93
CA ASN A 71 -32.61 -26.19 -3.64
C ASN A 71 -31.38 -26.79 -4.33
N ARG A 72 -31.57 -27.70 -5.30
CA ARG A 72 -30.46 -28.43 -5.94
C ARG A 72 -29.51 -27.51 -6.70
N ASN A 73 -29.99 -26.44 -7.35
CA ASN A 73 -29.10 -25.50 -8.02
C ASN A 73 -28.29 -24.67 -7.00
N ALA A 74 -28.91 -24.29 -5.89
CA ALA A 74 -28.20 -23.64 -4.78
C ALA A 74 -27.08 -24.54 -4.21
N LEU A 75 -27.31 -25.85 -4.13
CA LEU A 75 -26.28 -26.82 -3.74
C LEU A 75 -25.13 -26.88 -4.76
N ILE A 76 -25.44 -26.87 -6.06
CA ILE A 76 -24.40 -26.83 -7.11
C ILE A 76 -23.58 -25.54 -7.00
N ILE A 77 -24.24 -24.39 -6.82
CA ILE A 77 -23.57 -23.09 -6.65
C ILE A 77 -22.69 -23.10 -5.40
N SER A 78 -23.16 -23.64 -4.28
CA SER A 78 -22.38 -23.77 -3.04
C SER A 78 -21.10 -24.59 -3.26
N ASN A 79 -21.19 -25.66 -4.05
CA ASN A 79 -20.05 -26.52 -4.34
C ASN A 79 -19.04 -25.91 -5.34
N LEU A 80 -19.39 -24.84 -6.07
CA LEU A 80 -18.46 -24.17 -6.98
C LEU A 80 -17.21 -23.65 -6.26
N GLY A 81 -17.31 -23.28 -4.98
CA GLY A 81 -16.20 -22.79 -4.17
C GLY A 81 -15.02 -23.78 -4.09
N GLU A 82 -15.33 -25.08 -4.12
CA GLU A 82 -14.35 -26.17 -4.03
C GLU A 82 -13.88 -26.66 -5.40
N GLN A 83 -14.65 -26.40 -6.46
CA GLN A 83 -14.34 -26.84 -7.81
C GLN A 83 -13.22 -26.01 -8.46
N ILE A 84 -12.34 -26.69 -9.18
CA ILE A 84 -11.28 -26.09 -9.98
C ILE A 84 -11.92 -25.38 -11.18
N THR A 85 -12.10 -24.08 -11.06
CA THR A 85 -12.80 -23.24 -12.03
C THR A 85 -11.99 -22.03 -12.47
N ILE A 86 -10.91 -21.69 -11.74
CA ILE A 86 -10.05 -20.56 -12.04
C ILE A 86 -8.85 -21.06 -12.86
N GLY A 87 -8.86 -20.72 -14.16
CA GLY A 87 -7.77 -21.07 -15.09
C GLY A 87 -7.50 -22.57 -15.25
N GLY A 88 -8.42 -23.44 -14.78
CA GLY A 88 -8.25 -24.89 -14.76
C GLY A 88 -7.24 -25.41 -13.73
N ILE A 89 -6.75 -24.55 -12.82
CA ILE A 89 -5.67 -24.89 -11.87
C ILE A 89 -6.11 -24.67 -10.43
N ASP A 90 -6.90 -23.63 -10.15
CA ASP A 90 -7.32 -23.28 -8.80
C ASP A 90 -8.84 -23.30 -8.61
N ASN A 91 -9.25 -23.55 -7.37
CA ASN A 91 -10.60 -23.24 -6.89
C ASN A 91 -10.62 -21.84 -6.23
N PHE A 92 -11.82 -21.33 -5.93
CA PHE A 92 -11.99 -19.97 -5.39
C PHE A 92 -11.27 -19.79 -4.05
N ASN A 93 -11.32 -20.79 -3.16
CA ASN A 93 -10.67 -20.73 -1.86
C ASN A 93 -9.14 -20.65 -1.96
N SER A 94 -8.53 -21.51 -2.80
CA SER A 94 -7.09 -21.52 -3.07
C SER A 94 -6.64 -20.19 -3.67
N PHE A 95 -7.35 -19.72 -4.70
CA PHE A 95 -7.01 -18.47 -5.38
C PHE A 95 -7.09 -17.27 -4.43
N TYR A 96 -8.17 -17.17 -3.63
CA TYR A 96 -8.31 -16.13 -2.63
C TYR A 96 -7.19 -16.19 -1.57
N GLY A 97 -6.85 -17.39 -1.10
CA GLY A 97 -5.71 -17.61 -0.19
C GLY A 97 -4.37 -17.15 -0.77
N LYS A 98 -4.09 -17.47 -2.05
CA LYS A 98 -2.88 -17.01 -2.74
C LYS A 98 -2.85 -15.49 -2.92
N MET A 99 -3.97 -14.89 -3.30
CA MET A 99 -4.09 -13.45 -3.47
C MET A 99 -3.84 -12.69 -2.17
N THR A 100 -4.51 -13.09 -1.08
CA THR A 100 -4.32 -12.48 0.24
C THR A 100 -2.92 -12.71 0.79
N SER A 101 -2.35 -13.91 0.60
CA SER A 101 -0.96 -14.21 0.97
C SER A 101 0.03 -13.32 0.24
N ARG A 102 -0.14 -13.13 -1.08
CA ARG A 102 0.71 -12.24 -1.88
C ARG A 102 0.68 -10.81 -1.37
N ILE A 103 -0.51 -10.26 -1.12
CA ILE A 103 -0.66 -8.91 -0.56
C ILE A 103 0.04 -8.81 0.81
N GLY A 104 -0.11 -9.82 1.67
CA GLY A 104 0.56 -9.87 2.97
C GLY A 104 2.09 -9.87 2.86
N ILE A 105 2.63 -10.66 1.92
CA ILE A 105 4.08 -10.72 1.65
C ILE A 105 4.58 -9.38 1.11
N GLU A 106 3.93 -8.82 0.08
CA GLU A 106 4.32 -7.54 -0.51
C GLU A 106 4.24 -6.40 0.52
N SER A 107 3.21 -6.39 1.36
CA SER A 107 3.08 -5.40 2.46
C SER A 107 4.22 -5.53 3.48
N ASN A 108 4.58 -6.76 3.88
CA ASN A 108 5.66 -6.98 4.82
C ASN A 108 7.02 -6.56 4.22
N GLN A 109 7.28 -6.90 2.96
CA GLN A 109 8.48 -6.48 2.23
C GLN A 109 8.59 -4.96 2.15
N ASN A 110 7.50 -4.26 1.81
CA ASN A 110 7.48 -2.80 1.75
C ASN A 110 7.76 -2.16 3.12
N ASN A 111 7.21 -2.70 4.20
CA ASN A 111 7.49 -2.21 5.56
C ASN A 111 8.95 -2.39 5.95
N LEU A 112 9.54 -3.55 5.63
CA LEU A 112 10.95 -3.83 5.90
C LEU A 112 11.88 -2.93 5.07
N GLN A 113 11.53 -2.69 3.80
CA GLN A 113 12.26 -1.78 2.93
C GLN A 113 12.17 -0.32 3.42
N LEU A 114 10.99 0.10 3.89
CA LEU A 114 10.80 1.42 4.47
C LEU A 114 11.66 1.60 5.72
N ALA A 115 11.65 0.64 6.64
CA ALA A 115 12.49 0.67 7.84
C ALA A 115 13.98 0.75 7.49
N GLY A 116 14.46 -0.11 6.59
CA GLY A 116 15.86 -0.06 6.16
C GLY A 116 16.26 1.24 5.44
N THR A 117 15.32 1.84 4.71
CA THR A 117 15.55 3.16 4.07
C THR A 117 15.61 4.27 5.12
N GLN A 118 14.75 4.22 6.15
CA GLN A 118 14.79 5.18 7.25
C GLN A 118 16.11 5.09 8.03
N ASP A 119 16.55 3.87 8.36
CA ASP A 119 17.83 3.67 9.03
C ASP A 119 19.01 4.23 8.22
N ALA A 120 18.96 4.07 6.88
CA ALA A 120 19.97 4.63 5.99
C ALA A 120 19.93 6.17 5.96
N VAL A 121 18.75 6.77 5.96
CA VAL A 121 18.58 8.22 6.06
C VAL A 121 19.18 8.73 7.38
N ASP A 122 18.83 8.10 8.50
CA ASP A 122 19.32 8.49 9.82
C ASP A 122 20.86 8.39 9.90
N GLN A 123 21.46 7.35 9.31
CA GLN A 123 22.92 7.22 9.23
C GLN A 123 23.56 8.33 8.38
N LEU A 124 22.95 8.68 7.25
CA LEU A 124 23.44 9.76 6.39
C LEU A 124 23.31 11.13 7.06
N GLU A 125 22.23 11.36 7.81
CA GLU A 125 22.05 12.58 8.61
C GLU A 125 23.12 12.68 9.70
N ASN A 126 23.37 11.60 10.44
CA ASN A 126 24.44 11.57 11.45
C ASN A 126 25.84 11.81 10.83
N LEU A 127 26.12 11.23 9.67
CA LEU A 127 27.36 11.48 8.92
C LEU A 127 27.46 12.94 8.50
N ARG A 128 26.40 13.49 7.89
CA ARG A 128 26.34 14.89 7.50
C ARG A 128 26.58 15.79 8.70
N ASP A 129 25.92 15.54 9.82
CA ASP A 129 26.04 16.35 11.02
C ASP A 129 27.43 16.21 11.66
N GLY A 130 28.11 15.07 11.50
CA GLY A 130 29.51 14.91 11.90
C GLY A 130 30.52 15.69 11.05
N PHE A 131 30.24 15.92 9.76
CA PHE A 131 31.12 16.69 8.86
C PHE A 131 30.77 18.18 8.78
N VAL A 132 29.48 18.50 8.83
CA VAL A 132 28.93 19.86 8.67
C VAL A 132 28.64 20.50 10.03
N GLY A 133 28.58 19.70 11.10
CA GLY A 133 28.44 20.18 12.46
C GLY A 133 29.64 21.00 12.87
N VAL A 134 29.41 22.28 13.12
CA VAL A 134 30.38 23.18 13.71
C VAL A 134 30.50 22.81 15.19
N SER A 135 31.67 22.34 15.62
CA SER A 135 31.91 22.10 17.04
C SER A 135 32.00 23.42 17.79
N LEU A 136 31.00 23.73 18.61
CA LEU A 136 30.92 24.97 19.38
C LEU A 136 32.12 25.14 20.31
N GLU A 137 32.69 24.03 20.78
CA GLU A 137 33.92 24.02 21.58
C GLU A 137 35.16 24.40 20.76
N GLU A 138 35.27 23.91 19.52
CA GLU A 138 36.39 24.23 18.62
C GLU A 138 36.33 25.68 18.12
N GLU A 139 35.12 26.17 17.82
CA GLU A 139 34.87 27.58 17.55
C GLU A 139 35.18 28.44 18.78
N MET A 140 34.83 28.01 19.99
CA MET A 140 35.14 28.75 21.22
C MET A 140 36.65 28.81 21.50
N VAL A 141 37.38 27.71 21.26
CA VAL A 141 38.85 27.70 21.36
C VAL A 141 39.46 28.65 20.35
N SER A 142 38.98 28.64 19.10
CA SER A 142 39.42 29.57 18.05
C SER A 142 39.12 31.03 18.44
N LEU A 143 37.93 31.29 19.00
CA LEU A 143 37.53 32.61 19.48
C LEU A 143 38.45 33.08 20.63
N ILE A 144 38.74 32.23 21.62
CA ILE A 144 39.66 32.54 22.71
C ILE A 144 41.08 32.79 22.17
N GLN A 145 41.53 32.02 21.17
CA GLN A 145 42.83 32.22 20.53
C GLN A 145 42.90 33.58 19.85
N TYR A 146 41.87 33.97 19.08
CA TYR A 146 41.79 35.28 18.45
C TYR A 146 41.73 36.42 19.47
N GLN A 147 40.99 36.26 20.57
CA GLN A 147 40.95 37.23 21.67
C GLN A 147 42.33 37.43 22.31
N ARG A 148 43.05 36.34 22.61
CA ARG A 148 44.42 36.41 23.16
C ARG A 148 45.42 37.02 22.18
N GLY A 149 45.27 36.70 20.89
CA GLY A 149 46.06 37.31 19.81
C GLY A 149 45.86 38.82 19.77
N PHE A 150 44.61 39.27 19.81
CA PHE A 150 44.27 40.69 19.83
C PHE A 150 44.82 41.41 21.07
N GLU A 151 44.69 40.81 22.26
CA GLU A 151 45.24 41.39 23.49
C GLU A 151 46.78 41.49 23.43
N SER A 152 47.44 40.48 22.86
CA SER A 152 48.89 40.48 22.66
C SER A 152 49.33 41.56 21.65
N SER A 153 48.59 41.72 20.55
CA SER A 153 48.84 42.79 19.58
C SER A 153 48.63 44.18 20.19
N ALA A 154 47.61 44.37 21.03
CA ALA A 154 47.38 45.62 21.74
C ALA A 154 48.54 45.93 22.70
N LYS A 155 49.01 44.96 23.50
CA LYS A 155 50.19 45.11 24.36
C LYS A 155 51.45 45.45 23.57
N PHE A 156 51.68 44.77 22.44
CA PHE A 156 52.82 45.07 21.57
C PHE A 156 52.78 46.51 21.06
N LEU A 157 51.62 46.99 20.64
CA LEU A 157 51.43 48.38 20.22
C LEU A 157 51.74 49.36 21.36
N THR A 158 51.26 49.08 22.57
CA THR A 158 51.58 49.88 23.77
C THR A 158 53.08 49.93 24.03
N THR A 159 53.79 48.80 23.94
CA THR A 159 55.25 48.77 24.10
C THR A 159 55.95 49.58 23.01
N VAL A 160 55.47 49.53 21.77
CA VAL A 160 56.02 50.36 20.68
C VAL A 160 55.80 51.85 20.94
N ASP A 161 54.62 52.25 21.41
CA ASP A 161 54.33 53.64 21.77
C ASP A 161 55.23 54.11 22.93
N GLU A 162 55.45 53.28 23.95
CA GLU A 162 56.37 53.57 25.06
C GLU A 162 57.82 53.74 24.57
N MET A 163 58.28 52.87 23.66
CA MET A 163 59.60 53.00 23.04
C MET A 163 59.72 54.30 22.23
N MET A 164 58.71 54.63 21.43
CA MET A 164 58.69 55.87 20.63
C MET A 164 58.72 57.12 21.53
N ASN A 165 57.93 57.14 22.60
CA ASN A 165 57.94 58.24 23.57
C ASN A 165 59.31 58.39 24.23
N THR A 166 59.94 57.29 24.64
CA THR A 166 61.28 57.30 25.25
C THR A 166 62.34 57.88 24.29
N LEU A 167 62.28 57.51 23.00
CA LEU A 167 63.19 58.05 21.99
C LEU A 167 62.99 59.56 21.75
N ILE A 168 61.75 60.05 21.82
CA ILE A 168 61.43 61.47 21.68
C ILE A 168 61.92 62.26 22.90
N ASP A 169 61.73 61.74 24.10
CA ASP A 169 62.14 62.40 25.35
C ASP A 169 63.67 62.52 25.49
N ILE A 170 64.45 61.56 24.98
CA ILE A 170 65.93 61.62 24.96
C ILE A 170 66.47 62.70 24.00
N LYS A 171 65.69 63.12 22.99
CA LYS A 171 66.11 64.13 22.00
C LYS A 171 65.96 65.58 22.49
N ARG A 172 65.28 65.82 23.62
CA ARG A 172 65.19 67.14 24.26
C ARG A 172 66.37 67.40 25.18
#